data_AF-A0A538R1R9-F1
#
_entry.id   AF-A0A538R1R9-F1
#
_cell.length_a   1.000
_cell.length_b   1.000
_cell.length_c   1.000
_cell.angle_alpha   90.00
_cell.angle_beta   90.00
_cell.angle_gamma   90.00
#
_symmetry.space_group_name_H-M   'P 1'
#
loop_
_entity.id
_entity.type
_entity.pdbx_description
1 polymer ?
#
loop_
_entity_poly.entity_id
_entity_poly.type
_entity_poly.pdbx_seq_one_letter_code
_entity_poly.pdbx_strand_id
1 'polypeptide(L)'
;MTEAWLTLLQFADGLFPAGGFAHSFGLETYVQEGVVRDRAGLEAFVTAHLEGSAGPADAVAAAGAVRQAAAADVAGWMTLDERLEAMKAVPELRAASRQMGRQTLRVAAALGGDAFLATLARAVDDGLTAGHHAPVFGAALGRAGVEPAAAAGVPARLGLTKRAVAVGRCRGLGKRDMIHNDALPRIEVDPETYEVRADGEVLMCEPARVLPMAQRYFLF
;
A
#
# COMPACT_ATOMS: atom_id res chain seq x y z
N MET A 1 9.59 2.41 17.78
CA MET A 1 8.89 2.65 16.51
C MET A 1 7.84 3.73 16.79
N THR A 2 7.89 4.87 16.11
CA THR A 2 6.96 5.99 16.38
C THR A 2 5.59 5.70 15.75
N GLU A 3 4.54 6.37 16.22
CA GLU A 3 3.19 6.30 15.65
C GLU A 3 3.18 6.66 14.15
N ALA A 4 3.96 7.67 13.76
CA ALA A 4 4.18 8.05 12.37
C ALA A 4 4.69 6.89 11.48
N TRP A 5 5.59 6.06 12.01
CA TRP A 5 6.12 4.90 11.29
C TRP A 5 5.10 3.78 11.14
N LEU A 6 4.26 3.55 12.17
CA LEU A 6 3.16 2.58 12.08
C LEU A 6 2.14 3.00 11.04
N THR A 7 1.78 4.27 10.99
CA THR A 7 0.89 4.82 9.97
C THR A 7 1.48 4.65 8.57
N LEU A 8 2.77 4.97 8.38
CA LEU A 8 3.45 4.74 7.11
C LEU A 8 3.38 3.27 6.68
N LEU A 9 3.69 2.33 7.58
CA LEU A 9 3.64 0.91 7.28
C LEU A 9 2.21 0.44 6.96
N GLN A 10 1.21 0.95 7.67
CA GLN A 10 -0.19 0.60 7.44
C GLN A 10 -0.68 1.07 6.06
N PHE A 11 -0.39 2.31 5.66
CA PHE A 11 -0.79 2.83 4.36
C PHE A 11 0.04 2.26 3.20
N ALA A 12 1.28 1.81 3.46
CA ALA A 12 2.14 1.16 2.47
C ALA A 12 1.91 -0.36 2.38
N ASP A 13 1.09 -0.95 3.25
CA ASP A 13 0.74 -2.36 3.21
C ASP A 13 0.00 -2.66 1.91
N GLY A 14 0.43 -3.69 1.18
CA GLY A 14 -0.27 -4.14 -0.02
C GLY A 14 -1.74 -4.48 0.27
N LEU A 15 -2.05 -5.03 1.45
CA LEU A 15 -3.41 -5.37 1.88
C LEU A 15 -4.25 -4.16 2.30
N PHE A 16 -3.67 -2.96 2.33
CA PHE A 16 -4.43 -1.75 2.59
C PHE A 16 -5.54 -1.61 1.53
N PRO A 17 -6.80 -1.34 1.91
CA PRO A 17 -7.95 -1.39 1.01
C PRO A 17 -8.06 -0.16 0.08
N ALA A 18 -6.94 0.27 -0.51
CA ALA A 18 -6.91 1.28 -1.57
C ALA A 18 -7.38 0.72 -2.92
N GLY A 19 -7.40 -0.61 -3.10
CA GLY A 19 -7.75 -1.24 -4.38
C GLY A 19 -6.61 -1.29 -5.41
N GLY A 20 -5.37 -1.03 -4.99
CA GLY A 20 -4.19 -1.01 -5.89
C GLY A 20 -3.93 -2.32 -6.63
N PHE A 21 -4.32 -3.47 -6.07
CA PHE A 21 -4.16 -4.78 -6.73
C PHE A 21 -4.94 -4.93 -8.04
N ALA A 22 -5.98 -4.12 -8.26
CA ALA A 22 -6.79 -4.20 -9.47
C ALA A 22 -6.15 -3.49 -10.68
N HIS A 23 -5.00 -2.85 -10.52
CA HIS A 23 -4.42 -1.98 -11.54
C HIS A 23 -3.01 -2.43 -11.95
N SER A 24 -2.84 -2.79 -13.23
CA SER A 24 -1.55 -3.19 -13.81
C SER A 24 -0.74 -2.01 -14.36
N PHE A 25 -1.32 -0.80 -14.35
CA PHE A 25 -0.72 0.43 -14.90
C PHE A 25 -0.18 0.28 -16.34
N GLY A 26 -0.85 -0.55 -17.15
CA GLY A 26 -0.48 -0.80 -18.56
C GLY A 26 0.46 -1.97 -18.77
N LEU A 27 1.07 -2.54 -17.72
CA LEU A 27 1.99 -3.69 -17.85
C LEU A 27 1.34 -4.87 -18.57
N GLU A 28 0.06 -5.12 -18.30
CA GLU A 28 -0.68 -6.22 -18.93
C GLU A 28 -0.72 -6.08 -20.45
N THR A 29 -0.98 -4.88 -20.97
CA THR A 29 -0.96 -4.58 -22.41
C THR A 29 0.41 -4.83 -23.00
N TYR A 30 1.48 -4.30 -22.38
CA TYR A 30 2.85 -4.52 -22.85
C TYR A 30 3.27 -6.00 -22.85
N VAL A 31 2.74 -6.82 -21.94
CA VAL A 31 2.95 -8.27 -21.93
C VAL A 31 2.17 -8.95 -23.06
N GLN A 32 0.88 -8.60 -23.23
CA GLN A 32 0.03 -9.16 -24.29
C GLN A 32 0.55 -8.86 -25.69
N GLU A 33 1.09 -7.66 -25.91
CA GLU A 33 1.70 -7.24 -27.18
C GLU A 33 3.12 -7.81 -27.38
N GLY A 34 3.66 -8.53 -26.40
CA GLY A 34 5.00 -9.11 -26.48
C GLY A 34 6.14 -8.08 -26.39
N VAL A 35 5.87 -6.87 -25.92
CA VAL A 35 6.92 -5.87 -25.64
C VAL A 35 7.69 -6.27 -24.38
N VAL A 36 6.99 -6.69 -23.32
CA VAL A 36 7.58 -7.21 -22.08
C VAL A 36 7.48 -8.74 -22.09
N ARG A 37 8.60 -9.42 -22.36
CA ARG A 37 8.68 -10.90 -22.42
C ARG A 37 9.67 -11.51 -21.46
N ASP A 38 10.53 -10.71 -20.87
CA ASP A 38 11.62 -11.16 -20.03
C ASP A 38 11.95 -10.13 -18.93
N ARG A 39 13.01 -10.45 -18.17
CA ARG A 39 13.53 -9.59 -17.10
C ARG A 39 13.91 -8.20 -17.61
N ALA A 40 14.56 -8.11 -18.78
CA ALA A 40 15.06 -6.84 -19.30
C ALA A 40 13.91 -5.93 -19.74
N GLY A 41 12.88 -6.50 -20.38
CA GLY A 41 11.67 -5.76 -20.75
C GLY A 41 10.90 -5.26 -19.52
N LEU A 42 10.76 -6.08 -18.48
CA LEU A 42 10.12 -5.65 -17.23
C LEU A 42 10.92 -4.53 -16.53
N GLU A 43 12.24 -4.67 -16.49
CA GLU A 43 13.13 -3.64 -15.94
C GLU A 43 12.98 -2.32 -16.71
N ALA A 44 12.98 -2.35 -18.04
CA ALA A 44 12.76 -1.17 -18.87
C ALA A 44 11.37 -0.53 -18.63
N PHE A 45 10.31 -1.33 -18.51
CA PHE A 45 8.96 -0.84 -18.20
C PHE A 45 8.92 -0.13 -16.85
N VAL A 46 9.45 -0.78 -15.80
CA VAL A 46 9.46 -0.21 -14.44
C VAL A 46 10.29 1.07 -14.38
N THR A 47 11.48 1.08 -14.98
CA THR A 47 12.34 2.27 -15.05
C THR A 47 11.64 3.42 -15.77
N ALA A 48 11.05 3.15 -16.94
CA ALA A 48 10.30 4.17 -17.69
C ALA A 48 9.12 4.72 -16.88
N HIS A 49 8.41 3.87 -16.14
CA HIS A 49 7.32 4.31 -15.25
C HIS A 49 7.83 5.16 -14.08
N LEU A 50 8.91 4.74 -13.42
CA LEU A 50 9.51 5.45 -12.30
C LEU A 50 10.07 6.81 -12.72
N GLU A 51 10.79 6.87 -13.83
CA GLU A 51 11.46 8.09 -14.30
C GLU A 51 10.51 9.02 -15.06
N GLY A 52 9.55 8.47 -15.80
CA GLY A 52 8.64 9.24 -16.65
C GLY A 52 7.30 9.62 -15.99
N SER A 53 6.92 8.96 -14.89
CA SER A 53 5.63 9.19 -14.24
C SER A 53 5.71 9.23 -12.72
N ALA A 54 5.98 8.11 -12.06
CA ALA A 54 5.84 8.00 -10.61
C ALA A 54 6.81 8.92 -9.86
N GLY A 55 8.05 9.06 -10.33
CA GLY A 55 9.05 9.96 -9.75
C GLY A 55 8.70 11.45 -9.92
N PRO A 56 8.67 11.99 -11.15
CA PRO A 56 8.48 13.42 -11.35
C PRO A 56 7.06 13.92 -11.01
N ALA A 57 6.05 13.04 -10.98
CA ALA A 57 4.67 13.41 -10.68
C ALA A 57 4.22 12.91 -9.30
N ASP A 58 4.04 11.60 -9.12
CA ASP A 58 3.39 11.04 -7.91
C ASP A 58 4.23 11.26 -6.65
N ALA A 59 5.55 11.02 -6.69
CA ALA A 59 6.43 11.20 -5.53
C ALA A 59 6.56 12.68 -5.13
N VAL A 60 6.62 13.59 -6.12
CA VAL A 60 6.61 15.04 -5.87
C VAL A 60 5.29 15.47 -5.25
N ALA A 61 4.16 14.96 -5.75
CA ALA A 61 2.84 15.26 -5.23
C ALA A 61 2.64 14.70 -3.81
N ALA A 62 3.09 13.48 -3.52
CA ALA A 62 3.08 12.92 -2.18
C ALA A 62 3.92 13.76 -1.20
N ALA A 63 5.15 14.13 -1.57
CA ALA A 63 6.01 14.97 -0.74
C ALA A 63 5.43 16.37 -0.51
N GLY A 64 4.84 16.97 -1.54
CA GLY A 64 4.15 18.25 -1.45
C GLY A 64 2.96 18.16 -0.50
N ALA A 65 2.14 17.12 -0.64
CA ALA A 65 0.96 16.91 0.19
C ALA A 65 1.29 16.70 1.67
N VAL A 66 2.43 16.05 1.99
CA VAL A 66 2.92 15.97 3.37
C VAL A 66 3.11 17.37 3.96
N ARG A 67 3.77 18.27 3.22
CA ARG A 67 4.00 19.65 3.68
C ARG A 67 2.69 20.41 3.88
N GLN A 68 1.76 20.28 2.93
CA GLN A 68 0.46 20.95 3.04
C GLN A 68 -0.38 20.42 4.20
N ALA A 69 -0.37 19.11 4.42
CA ALA A 69 -1.09 18.51 5.55
C ALA A 69 -0.48 18.86 6.91
N ALA A 70 0.86 18.98 6.99
CA ALA A 70 1.52 19.46 8.21
C ALA A 70 1.14 20.91 8.53
N ALA A 71 0.94 21.75 7.51
CA ALA A 71 0.49 23.14 7.63
C ALA A 71 -1.05 23.30 7.69
N ALA A 72 -1.82 22.21 7.59
CA ALA A 72 -3.27 22.21 7.42
C ALA A 72 -3.78 23.08 6.24
N ASP A 73 -2.97 23.22 5.18
CA ASP A 73 -3.28 24.01 3.98
C ASP A 73 -4.12 23.20 2.97
N VAL A 74 -5.45 23.26 3.12
CA VAL A 74 -6.39 22.56 2.23
C VAL A 74 -6.31 23.09 0.81
N ALA A 75 -6.21 24.41 0.63
CA ALA A 75 -6.21 25.04 -0.69
C ALA A 75 -4.93 24.69 -1.47
N GLY A 76 -3.77 24.72 -0.81
CA GLY A 76 -2.51 24.31 -1.37
C GLY A 76 -2.47 22.82 -1.70
N TRP A 77 -3.13 21.97 -0.91
CA TRP A 77 -3.30 20.56 -1.25
C TRP A 77 -4.18 20.37 -2.49
N MET A 78 -5.32 21.05 -2.59
CA MET A 78 -6.21 20.96 -3.76
C MET A 78 -5.53 21.42 -5.05
N THR A 79 -4.73 22.50 -4.97
CA THR A 79 -3.92 22.98 -6.10
C THR A 79 -2.89 21.94 -6.54
N LEU A 80 -2.31 21.20 -5.59
CA LEU A 80 -1.36 20.13 -5.90
C LEU A 80 -2.04 18.94 -6.57
N ASP A 81 -3.23 18.55 -6.10
CA ASP A 81 -4.04 17.48 -6.68
C ASP A 81 -4.47 17.82 -8.11
N GLU A 82 -4.92 19.06 -8.36
CA GLU A 82 -5.28 19.54 -9.70
C GLU A 82 -4.09 19.55 -10.67
N ARG A 83 -2.88 19.89 -10.19
CA ARG A 83 -1.67 19.78 -11.00
C ARG A 83 -1.36 18.33 -11.36
N LEU A 84 -1.50 17.40 -10.41
CA LEU A 84 -1.29 15.98 -10.69
C LEU A 84 -2.33 15.43 -11.67
N GLU A 85 -3.58 15.86 -11.53
CA GLU A 85 -4.67 15.56 -12.44
C GLU A 85 -4.34 15.96 -13.88
N ALA A 86 -3.79 17.16 -14.09
CA ALA A 86 -3.33 17.63 -15.41
C ALA A 86 -2.13 16.84 -15.97
N MET A 87 -1.26 16.32 -15.09
CA MET A 87 -0.08 15.52 -15.50
C MET A 87 -0.43 14.07 -15.88
N LYS A 88 -1.56 13.53 -15.39
CA LYS A 88 -1.99 12.15 -15.69
C LYS A 88 -2.77 12.08 -17.00
N ALA A 89 -2.06 12.18 -18.12
CA ALA A 89 -2.63 12.20 -19.47
C ALA A 89 -3.40 10.91 -19.83
N VAL A 90 -2.95 9.75 -19.36
CA VAL A 90 -3.57 8.45 -19.65
C VAL A 90 -4.85 8.28 -18.84
N PRO A 91 -6.04 8.21 -19.47
CA PRO A 91 -7.32 8.19 -18.78
C PRO A 91 -7.47 7.05 -17.76
N GLU A 92 -6.98 5.85 -18.09
CA GLU A 92 -7.07 4.65 -17.26
C GLU A 92 -6.23 4.79 -15.98
N LEU A 93 -4.98 5.27 -16.11
CA LEU A 93 -4.10 5.50 -14.96
C LEU A 93 -4.65 6.61 -14.06
N ARG A 94 -5.25 7.62 -14.67
CA ARG A 94 -5.90 8.72 -13.97
C ARG A 94 -7.12 8.27 -13.19
N ALA A 95 -8.01 7.49 -13.81
CA ALA A 95 -9.18 6.92 -13.17
C ALA A 95 -8.79 6.00 -12.00
N ALA A 96 -7.81 5.11 -12.21
CA ALA A 96 -7.26 4.25 -11.17
C ALA A 96 -6.73 5.06 -9.98
N SER A 97 -5.93 6.11 -10.24
CA SER A 97 -5.38 6.97 -9.19
C SER A 97 -6.47 7.67 -8.35
N ARG A 98 -7.54 8.18 -9.00
CA ARG A 98 -8.68 8.81 -8.29
C ARG A 98 -9.45 7.80 -7.46
N GLN A 99 -9.71 6.62 -8.02
CA GLN A 99 -10.41 5.54 -7.31
C GLN A 99 -9.64 5.12 -6.06
N MET A 100 -8.33 4.89 -6.20
CA MET A 100 -7.47 4.53 -5.09
C MET A 100 -7.41 5.64 -4.04
N GLY A 101 -7.26 6.90 -4.47
CA GLY A 101 -7.20 8.03 -3.55
C GLY A 101 -8.49 8.23 -2.76
N ARG A 102 -9.67 8.08 -3.38
CA ARG A 102 -10.95 8.14 -2.67
C ARG A 102 -11.07 7.05 -1.59
N GLN A 103 -10.67 5.82 -1.89
CA GLN A 103 -10.69 4.73 -0.90
C GLN A 103 -9.69 4.99 0.24
N THR A 104 -8.46 5.39 -0.10
CA THR A 104 -7.44 5.74 0.91
C THR A 104 -7.91 6.88 1.81
N LEU A 105 -8.51 7.92 1.24
CA LEU A 105 -8.96 9.10 1.98
C LEU A 105 -10.12 8.77 2.92
N ARG A 106 -11.08 7.94 2.46
CA ARG A 106 -12.19 7.46 3.29
C ARG A 106 -11.70 6.72 4.52
N VAL A 107 -10.74 5.81 4.35
CA VAL A 107 -10.14 5.05 5.45
C VAL A 107 -9.34 5.96 6.37
N ALA A 108 -8.51 6.84 5.81
CA ALA A 108 -7.68 7.76 6.57
C ALA A 108 -8.51 8.73 7.43
N ALA A 109 -9.57 9.30 6.88
CA ALA A 109 -10.48 10.19 7.62
C ALA A 109 -11.24 9.45 8.73
N ALA A 110 -11.62 8.19 8.51
CA ALA A 110 -12.32 7.38 9.50
C ALA A 110 -11.44 6.93 10.68
N LEU A 111 -10.15 6.68 10.44
CA LEU A 111 -9.22 6.17 11.47
C LEU A 111 -8.81 7.24 12.49
N GLY A 112 -8.60 8.49 12.04
CA GLY A 112 -7.92 9.51 12.85
C GLY A 112 -8.79 10.64 13.41
N GLY A 113 -10.05 10.77 12.95
CA GLY A 113 -10.89 11.92 13.33
C GLY A 113 -10.30 13.29 12.94
N ASP A 114 -9.36 13.31 12.00
CA ASP A 114 -8.60 14.50 11.65
C ASP A 114 -9.42 15.45 10.75
N ALA A 115 -9.58 16.70 11.18
CA ALA A 115 -10.43 17.69 10.50
C ALA A 115 -9.92 18.06 9.10
N PHE A 116 -8.60 18.01 8.87
CA PHE A 116 -8.03 18.28 7.56
C PHE A 116 -8.38 17.15 6.58
N LEU A 117 -8.18 15.89 6.97
CA LEU A 117 -8.56 14.74 6.14
C LEU A 117 -10.07 14.65 5.92
N ALA A 118 -10.88 14.98 6.93
CA ALA A 118 -12.34 15.03 6.79
C ALA A 118 -12.78 16.11 5.79
N THR A 119 -12.14 17.28 5.80
CA THR A 119 -12.39 18.35 4.83
C THR A 119 -12.02 17.91 3.42
N LEU A 120 -10.86 17.25 3.24
CA LEU A 120 -10.45 16.72 1.94
C LEU A 120 -11.42 15.65 1.44
N ALA A 121 -11.86 14.74 2.32
CA ALA A 121 -12.81 13.68 1.96
C ALA A 121 -14.11 14.27 1.40
N ARG A 122 -14.66 15.29 2.08
CA ARG A 122 -15.82 16.03 1.60
C ARG A 122 -15.56 16.73 0.27
N ALA A 123 -14.42 17.41 0.12
CA ALA A 123 -14.09 18.09 -1.13
C ALA A 123 -14.00 17.12 -2.32
N VAL A 124 -13.49 15.90 -2.11
CA VAL A 124 -13.44 14.85 -3.14
C VAL A 124 -14.83 14.30 -3.45
N ASP A 125 -15.68 14.10 -2.43
CA ASP A 125 -17.06 13.62 -2.60
C ASP A 125 -17.95 14.66 -3.30
N ASP A 126 -17.76 15.94 -2.98
CA ASP A 126 -18.44 17.09 -3.60
C ASP A 126 -17.90 17.43 -5.01
N GLY A 127 -16.84 16.74 -5.46
CA GLY A 127 -16.25 16.92 -6.79
C GLY A 127 -15.43 18.21 -6.96
N LEU A 128 -15.02 18.85 -5.86
CA LEU A 128 -14.20 20.06 -5.87
C LEU A 128 -12.72 19.78 -6.21
N THR A 129 -12.29 18.53 -6.09
CA THR A 129 -10.93 18.06 -6.39
C THR A 129 -10.96 16.59 -6.77
N ALA A 130 -9.94 16.10 -7.47
CA ALA A 130 -9.97 14.76 -8.07
C ALA A 130 -9.75 13.65 -7.04
N GLY A 131 -8.92 13.92 -6.02
CA GLY A 131 -8.59 13.01 -4.94
C GLY A 131 -7.64 11.90 -5.37
N HIS A 132 -6.48 12.24 -5.95
CA HIS A 132 -5.51 11.24 -6.38
C HIS A 132 -4.79 10.56 -5.22
N HIS A 133 -4.43 9.29 -5.44
CA HIS A 133 -3.82 8.46 -4.40
C HIS A 133 -2.53 9.04 -3.82
N ALA A 134 -1.62 9.56 -4.65
CA ALA A 134 -0.34 10.08 -4.16
C ALA A 134 -0.49 11.32 -3.25
N PRO A 135 -1.24 12.37 -3.62
CA PRO A 135 -1.58 13.47 -2.71
C PRO A 135 -2.31 13.03 -1.45
N VAL A 136 -3.25 12.09 -1.56
CA VAL A 136 -4.02 11.58 -0.40
C VAL A 136 -3.10 10.84 0.57
N PHE A 137 -2.24 9.96 0.04
CA PHE A 137 -1.23 9.24 0.81
C PHE A 137 -0.30 10.22 1.52
N GLY A 138 0.24 11.21 0.80
CA GLY A 138 1.06 12.27 1.39
C GLY A 138 0.33 13.06 2.48
N ALA A 139 -0.95 13.36 2.30
CA ALA A 139 -1.75 14.03 3.32
C ALA A 139 -1.88 13.19 4.59
N ALA A 140 -2.26 11.92 4.47
CA ALA A 140 -2.38 11.02 5.62
C ALA A 140 -1.05 10.89 6.38
N LEU A 141 0.07 10.77 5.66
CA LEU A 141 1.41 10.72 6.24
C LEU A 141 1.78 12.03 6.94
N GLY A 142 1.50 13.19 6.35
CA GLY A 142 1.78 14.50 6.95
C GLY A 142 0.99 14.73 8.23
N ARG A 143 -0.28 14.29 8.28
CA ARG A 143 -1.09 14.35 9.51
C ARG A 143 -0.58 13.41 10.60
N ALA A 144 0.06 12.30 10.21
CA ALA A 144 0.73 11.39 11.13
C ALA A 144 2.14 11.85 11.56
N GLY A 145 2.61 13.03 11.11
CA GLY A 145 3.92 13.57 11.46
C GLY A 145 5.09 12.93 10.71
N VAL A 146 4.84 12.32 9.54
CA VAL A 146 5.90 11.80 8.67
C VAL A 146 6.53 12.93 7.87
N GLU A 147 7.85 12.94 7.80
CA GLU A 147 8.61 13.93 7.03
C GLU A 147 8.48 13.73 5.50
N PRO A 148 8.44 14.80 4.68
CA PRO A 148 8.21 14.73 3.24
C PRO A 148 9.14 13.76 2.48
N ALA A 149 10.43 13.72 2.83
CA ALA A 149 11.39 12.83 2.20
C ALA A 149 11.14 11.34 2.50
N ALA A 150 10.44 11.00 3.58
CA ALA A 150 10.06 9.62 3.88
C ALA A 150 8.88 9.16 3.01
N ALA A 151 7.98 10.07 2.64
CA ALA A 151 6.89 9.79 1.70
C ALA A 151 7.38 9.60 0.25
N ALA A 152 8.49 10.25 -0.13
CA ALA A 152 9.04 10.20 -1.50
C ALA A 152 10.12 9.13 -1.74
N GLY A 153 10.68 8.52 -0.69
CA GLY A 153 11.95 7.80 -0.80
C GLY A 153 12.17 6.74 0.27
N VAL A 154 11.12 5.95 0.54
CA VAL A 154 11.10 4.86 1.54
C VAL A 154 12.36 3.98 1.51
N PRO A 155 12.91 3.53 0.37
CA PRO A 155 14.09 2.65 0.37
C PRO A 155 15.39 3.32 0.84
N ALA A 156 15.64 4.57 0.43
CA ALA A 156 16.87 5.29 0.74
C ALA A 156 16.93 5.72 2.22
N ARG A 157 15.78 6.03 2.83
CA ARG A 157 15.70 6.51 4.22
C ARG A 157 15.60 5.39 5.25
N LEU A 158 15.03 4.24 4.87
CA LEU A 158 14.96 3.04 5.72
C LEU A 158 16.30 2.30 5.82
N GLY A 159 17.34 2.75 5.11
CA GLY A 159 18.62 2.05 5.06
C GLY A 159 18.45 0.61 4.61
N LEU A 160 17.51 0.34 3.70
CA LEU A 160 17.25 -1.00 3.21
C LEU A 160 18.51 -1.50 2.51
N THR A 161 19.29 -2.32 3.21
CA THR A 161 20.45 -3.03 2.66
C THR A 161 20.03 -4.05 1.61
N LYS A 162 18.76 -4.48 1.64
CA LYS A 162 18.17 -5.33 0.63
C LYS A 162 17.62 -4.49 -0.51
N ARG A 163 18.03 -4.84 -1.72
CA ARG A 163 17.53 -4.24 -2.96
C ARG A 163 16.00 -4.41 -3.02
N ALA A 164 15.27 -3.30 -3.14
CA ALA A 164 13.86 -3.36 -3.47
C ALA A 164 13.74 -4.00 -4.86
N VAL A 165 13.18 -5.21 -4.90
CA VAL A 165 13.00 -5.98 -6.14
C VAL A 165 11.51 -6.12 -6.41
N ALA A 166 11.15 -6.12 -7.69
CA ALA A 166 9.79 -6.43 -8.09
C ALA A 166 9.39 -7.79 -7.52
N VAL A 167 8.24 -7.83 -6.86
CA VAL A 167 7.64 -9.07 -6.37
C VAL A 167 7.25 -9.91 -7.59
N GLY A 168 7.79 -11.12 -7.69
CA GLY A 168 7.59 -12.01 -8.83
C GLY A 168 7.44 -13.46 -8.39
N ARG A 169 6.98 -14.33 -9.30
CA ARG A 169 6.73 -15.77 -9.05
C ARG A 169 5.76 -16.11 -7.90
N CYS A 170 4.88 -15.21 -7.49
CA CYS A 170 3.92 -15.47 -6.39
C CYS A 170 3.01 -16.69 -6.59
N ARG A 171 2.79 -17.13 -7.83
CA ARG A 171 1.96 -18.31 -8.14
C ARG A 171 2.71 -19.64 -8.10
N GLY A 172 4.05 -19.62 -8.05
CA GLY A 172 4.90 -20.81 -8.03
C GLY A 172 5.62 -21.03 -6.69
N LEU A 173 5.48 -20.11 -5.74
CA LEU A 173 6.04 -20.26 -4.40
C LEU A 173 5.18 -21.24 -3.60
N GLY A 174 5.82 -22.25 -3.03
CA GLY A 174 5.22 -23.21 -2.12
C GLY A 174 5.83 -23.13 -0.73
N LYS A 175 5.40 -24.02 0.16
CA LYS A 175 5.92 -24.10 1.54
C LYS A 175 7.44 -24.22 1.58
N ARG A 176 8.03 -24.99 0.65
CA ARG A 176 9.48 -25.21 0.57
C ARG A 176 10.30 -23.95 0.31
N ASP A 177 9.68 -22.88 -0.18
CA ASP A 177 10.36 -21.61 -0.44
C ASP A 177 10.38 -20.68 0.79
N MET A 178 9.74 -21.07 1.91
CA MET A 178 9.66 -20.27 3.12
C MET A 178 10.83 -20.53 4.07
N ILE A 179 11.80 -19.60 4.14
CA ILE A 179 13.08 -19.73 4.88
C ILE A 179 12.95 -20.21 6.35
N HIS A 180 11.86 -19.85 7.04
CA HIS A 180 11.63 -20.19 8.46
C HIS A 180 10.36 -20.99 8.69
N ASN A 181 9.72 -21.42 7.61
CA ASN A 181 8.46 -22.11 7.67
C ASN A 181 8.35 -23.01 6.45
N ASP A 182 9.37 -23.81 6.16
CA ASP A 182 9.37 -24.77 5.06
C ASP A 182 8.97 -26.18 5.47
N ALA A 183 8.93 -26.45 6.78
CA ALA A 183 8.52 -27.72 7.35
C ALA A 183 7.17 -28.20 6.80
N LEU A 184 7.16 -29.44 6.29
CA LEU A 184 6.01 -30.15 5.75
C LEU A 184 5.84 -31.49 6.51
N PRO A 185 5.53 -31.46 7.81
CA PRO A 185 5.37 -32.68 8.59
C PRO A 185 4.15 -33.47 8.11
N ARG A 186 4.15 -34.77 8.34
CA ARG A 186 2.96 -35.60 8.15
C ARG A 186 1.99 -35.29 9.30
N ILE A 187 0.89 -34.62 8.96
CA ILE A 187 -0.18 -34.33 9.90
C ILE A 187 -1.16 -35.50 9.94
N GLU A 188 -1.43 -36.00 11.14
CA GLU A 188 -2.46 -36.99 11.41
C GLU A 188 -3.47 -36.41 12.38
N VAL A 189 -4.77 -36.60 12.12
CA VAL A 189 -5.85 -36.12 12.97
C VAL A 189 -6.74 -37.30 13.30
N ASP A 190 -6.87 -37.60 14.59
CA ASP A 190 -7.82 -38.59 15.07
C ASP A 190 -9.23 -37.95 15.15
N PRO A 191 -10.22 -38.44 14.38
CA PRO A 191 -11.52 -37.81 14.26
C PRO A 191 -12.41 -37.99 15.49
N GLU A 192 -12.10 -38.94 16.38
CA GLU A 192 -12.90 -39.22 17.58
C GLU A 192 -12.38 -38.43 18.80
N THR A 193 -11.06 -38.28 18.90
CA THR A 193 -10.39 -37.61 20.02
C THR A 193 -9.95 -36.17 19.70
N TYR A 194 -9.98 -35.78 18.42
CA TYR A 194 -9.44 -34.52 17.90
C TYR A 194 -7.94 -34.33 18.16
N GLU A 195 -7.22 -35.40 18.51
CA GLU A 195 -5.78 -35.37 18.68
C GLU A 195 -5.09 -35.11 17.33
N VAL A 196 -4.22 -34.11 17.29
CA VAL A 196 -3.43 -33.77 16.10
C VAL A 196 -1.98 -34.16 16.36
N ARG A 197 -1.39 -34.94 15.45
CA ARG A 197 0.02 -35.32 15.47
C ARG A 197 0.77 -34.74 14.28
N ALA A 198 2.03 -34.35 14.49
CA ALA A 198 3.00 -34.06 13.45
C ALA A 198 4.15 -35.06 13.56
N ASP A 199 4.39 -35.84 12.50
CA ASP A 199 5.45 -36.86 12.45
C ASP A 199 5.40 -37.85 13.65
N GLY A 200 4.18 -38.14 14.12
CA GLY A 200 3.91 -39.04 15.24
C GLY A 200 3.90 -38.38 16.63
N GLU A 201 4.36 -37.14 16.74
CA GLU A 201 4.32 -36.36 17.99
C GLU A 201 3.02 -35.59 18.15
N VAL A 202 2.40 -35.65 19.33
CA VAL A 202 1.16 -34.94 19.62
C VAL A 202 1.42 -33.45 19.72
N LEU A 203 0.69 -32.67 18.92
CA LEU A 203 0.73 -31.22 18.95
C LEU A 203 -0.16 -30.71 20.09
N MET A 204 0.47 -30.40 21.23
CA MET A 204 -0.18 -29.72 22.35
C MET A 204 0.52 -28.40 22.64
N CYS A 205 -0.26 -27.37 22.94
CA CYS A 205 0.26 -26.14 23.54
C CYS A 205 -0.65 -25.71 24.70
N GLU A 206 -0.04 -25.03 25.67
CA GLU A 206 -0.79 -24.41 26.76
C GLU A 206 -1.74 -23.35 26.19
N PRO A 207 -2.98 -23.26 26.68
CA PRO A 207 -3.90 -22.21 26.27
C PRO A 207 -3.28 -20.82 26.42
N ALA A 208 -3.31 -20.04 25.33
CA ALA A 208 -2.82 -18.67 25.36
C ALA A 208 -3.70 -17.81 26.29
N ARG A 209 -3.09 -17.18 27.31
CA ARG A 209 -3.80 -16.30 28.26
C ARG A 209 -4.16 -14.94 27.68
N VAL A 210 -3.43 -14.51 26.64
CA VAL A 210 -3.59 -13.23 25.95
C VAL A 210 -3.39 -13.47 24.46
N LEU A 211 -4.35 -13.03 23.65
CA LEU A 211 -4.29 -13.12 22.20
C LEU A 211 -4.21 -11.71 21.60
N PRO A 212 -3.20 -11.40 20.76
CA PRO A 212 -3.21 -10.19 19.95
C PRO A 212 -4.47 -10.17 19.07
N MET A 213 -5.07 -8.99 18.86
CA MET A 213 -6.23 -8.80 17.97
C MET A 213 -7.53 -9.54 18.36
N ALA A 214 -7.66 -10.01 19.60
CA ALA A 214 -8.96 -10.38 20.15
C ALA A 214 -9.80 -9.11 20.39
N GLN A 215 -10.35 -8.53 19.32
CA GLN A 215 -11.29 -7.42 19.42
C GLN A 215 -12.63 -7.93 19.95
N ARG A 216 -13.15 -7.25 20.98
CA ARG A 216 -14.39 -7.63 21.67
C ARG A 216 -15.65 -7.43 20.82
N TYR A 217 -15.57 -6.63 19.76
CA TYR A 217 -16.67 -6.34 18.85
C TYR A 217 -16.14 -6.16 17.42
N PHE A 218 -16.68 -6.92 16.49
CA PHE A 218 -16.70 -6.58 15.07
C PHE A 218 -17.98 -5.77 14.83
N LEU A 219 -17.84 -4.46 14.61
CA LEU A 219 -18.92 -3.64 14.09
C LEU A 219 -18.55 -3.31 12.65
N PHE A 220 -19.25 -3.96 11.71
CA PHE A 220 -19.18 -3.68 10.29
C PHE A 220 -19.90 -2.36 9.97
#